data_AF-A4UXD2-F1
#
_entry.id   AF-A4UXD2-F1
#
_cell.length_a   1.000
_cell.length_b   1.000
_cell.length_c   1.000
_cell.angle_alpha   90.00
_cell.angle_beta   90.00
_cell.angle_gamma   90.00
#
_symmetry.space_group_name_H-M   'P 1'
#
loop_
_entity.id
_entity.type
_entity.pdbx_description
1 polymer ?
#
loop_
_entity_poly.entity_id
_entity_poly.type
_entity_poly.pdbx_seq_one_letter_code
_entity_poly.pdbx_strand_id
1 'polypeptide(L)'
;NSIQSLPSSLAKIDLSGNPFDCSCWQITFLLWVKQQKDKTLKPSNQMFCKTPQTLNGLPLTDLTLNCSMTLLISGVLLGILCPSLIGILVFCYLTTTPTGKLFCNRCKRKHDHNCVYDAFVMFSNADEEWVKQQLVPKLENEDEFILCLHYR
;
A
#
# COMPACT_ATOMS: atom_id res chain seq x y z
N ASN A 1 5.94 18.63 22.42
CA ASN A 1 5.18 19.85 22.75
C ASN A 1 5.97 20.78 23.67
N SER A 2 7.16 21.22 23.24
CA SER A 2 8.09 22.01 24.07
C SER A 2 7.91 23.53 23.94
N ILE A 3 7.02 23.98 23.05
CA ILE A 3 6.78 25.40 22.76
C ILE A 3 5.75 26.02 23.74
N GLN A 4 4.99 25.20 24.46
CA GLN A 4 4.00 25.65 25.46
C GLN A 4 4.58 25.99 26.83
N SER A 5 5.86 25.71 27.08
CA SER A 5 6.48 25.91 28.40
C SER A 5 7.13 27.28 28.59
N LEU A 6 6.74 28.29 27.81
CA LEU A 6 7.28 29.64 27.96
C LEU A 6 6.65 30.33 29.19
N PRO A 7 7.45 30.88 30.12
CA PRO A 7 6.94 31.56 31.30
C PRO A 7 6.05 32.75 30.90
N SER A 8 4.92 32.92 31.58
CA SER A 8 4.01 34.07 31.38
C SER A 8 4.61 35.41 31.81
N SER A 9 5.76 35.41 32.50
CA SER A 9 6.51 36.61 32.91
C SER A 9 7.53 37.10 31.86
N LEU A 10 7.65 36.41 30.73
CA LEU A 10 8.64 36.69 29.71
C LEU A 10 8.22 37.91 28.87
N ALA A 11 8.96 39.01 28.97
CA ALA A 11 8.60 40.26 28.31
C ALA A 11 8.71 40.19 26.77
N LYS A 12 9.89 39.89 26.22
CA LYS A 12 10.12 39.65 24.78
C LYS A 12 11.37 38.78 24.54
N ILE A 13 11.31 37.83 23.62
CA ILE A 13 12.38 36.93 23.18
C ILE A 13 12.96 37.42 21.86
N ASP A 14 14.28 37.40 21.74
CA ASP A 14 14.96 37.56 20.46
C ASP A 14 15.37 36.19 19.90
N LEU A 15 14.91 35.88 18.69
CA LEU A 15 15.28 34.66 17.97
C LEU A 15 16.12 34.96 16.72
N SER A 16 16.56 36.20 16.53
CA SER A 16 17.37 36.63 15.38
C SER A 16 18.67 35.85 15.25
N GLY A 17 19.14 35.65 14.02
CA GLY A 17 20.43 35.00 13.74
C GLY A 17 20.43 33.47 13.87
N ASN A 18 19.28 32.84 14.10
CA ASN A 18 19.17 31.38 14.10
C ASN A 18 18.98 30.80 12.68
N PRO A 19 19.53 29.60 12.40
CA PRO A 19 19.33 28.92 11.13
C PRO A 19 17.96 28.22 11.08
N PHE A 20 16.92 28.95 10.71
CA PHE A 20 15.56 28.40 10.74
C PHE A 20 15.30 27.38 9.62
N ASP A 21 14.70 26.24 10.00
CA ASP A 21 14.13 25.31 9.05
C ASP A 21 12.68 25.70 8.72
N CYS A 22 12.49 26.07 7.45
CA CYS A 22 11.23 26.46 6.85
C CYS A 22 10.59 25.33 6.03
N SER A 23 10.97 24.08 6.31
CA SER A 23 10.28 22.90 5.77
C SER A 23 8.94 22.64 6.47
N CYS A 24 8.09 21.83 5.84
CA CYS A 24 6.81 21.42 6.41
C CYS A 24 6.93 20.62 7.71
N TRP A 25 8.11 20.08 8.02
CA TRP A 25 8.37 19.38 9.28
C TRP A 25 8.28 20.31 10.49
N GLN A 26 8.62 21.59 10.31
CA GLN A 26 8.67 22.58 11.38
C GLN A 26 7.47 23.53 11.37
N ILE A 27 6.39 23.15 10.68
CA ILE A 27 5.20 24.00 10.47
C ILE A 27 4.58 24.51 11.79
N THR A 28 4.57 23.69 12.84
CA THR A 28 4.03 24.09 14.15
C THR A 28 4.79 25.27 14.76
N PHE A 29 6.13 25.24 14.67
CA PHE A 29 6.96 26.34 15.16
C PHE A 29 6.80 27.59 14.30
N LEU A 30 6.76 27.45 12.97
CA LEU A 30 6.59 28.58 12.06
C LEU A 30 5.24 29.29 12.28
N LEU A 31 4.16 28.52 12.50
CA LEU A 31 2.86 29.06 12.88
C LEU A 31 2.88 29.76 14.24
N TRP A 32 3.60 29.20 15.22
CA TRP A 32 3.77 29.82 16.53
C TRP A 32 4.52 31.16 16.44
N VAL A 33 5.60 31.23 15.64
CA VAL A 33 6.34 32.49 15.40
C VAL A 33 5.41 33.57 14.84
N LYS A 34 4.55 33.22 13.87
CA LYS A 34 3.56 34.16 13.33
C LYS A 34 2.56 34.62 14.39
N GLN A 35 2.07 33.69 15.22
CA GLN A 35 1.10 34.00 16.27
C GLN A 35 1.69 34.88 17.39
N GLN A 36 2.99 34.75 17.66
CA GLN A 36 3.67 35.43 18.77
C GLN A 36 4.45 36.68 18.36
N LYS A 37 4.46 37.03 17.07
CA LYS A 37 5.21 38.16 16.48
C LYS A 37 5.08 39.46 17.29
N ASP A 38 3.87 39.82 17.68
CA ASP A 38 3.59 41.11 18.35
C ASP A 38 3.44 40.97 19.88
N LYS A 39 3.49 39.75 20.41
CA LYS A 39 3.27 39.46 21.83
C LYS A 39 4.57 39.20 22.56
N THR A 40 5.26 38.14 22.13
CA THR A 40 6.37 37.54 22.86
C THR A 40 7.69 37.70 22.12
N LEU A 41 7.68 38.02 20.82
CA LEU A 41 8.90 38.20 20.04
C LEU A 41 9.33 39.66 20.02
N LYS A 42 10.65 39.89 20.09
CA LYS A 42 11.21 41.21 19.78
C LYS A 42 10.99 41.50 18.30
N PRO A 43 10.54 42.71 17.95
CA PRO A 43 10.47 43.12 16.55
C PRO A 43 11.89 43.13 15.99
N SER A 44 12.17 42.17 15.12
CA SER A 44 13.46 42.05 14.46
C SER A 44 13.24 41.64 13.01
N ASN A 45 13.90 42.35 12.12
CA ASN A 45 13.91 42.08 10.68
C ASN A 45 14.94 40.99 10.31
N GLN A 46 15.48 40.25 11.28
CA GLN A 46 16.60 39.32 11.08
C GLN A 46 16.26 37.84 11.36
N MET A 47 15.01 37.45 11.13
CA MET A 47 14.58 36.06 11.18
C MET A 47 14.34 35.55 9.76
N PHE A 48 15.30 34.78 9.24
CA PHE A 48 15.30 34.27 7.86
C PHE A 48 15.42 32.75 7.81
N CYS A 49 14.74 32.15 6.85
CA CYS A 49 14.87 30.74 6.53
C CYS A 49 16.31 30.41 6.12
N LYS A 50 16.84 29.29 6.60
CA LYS A 50 18.14 28.73 6.19
C LYS A 50 17.96 27.46 5.35
N THR A 51 16.98 26.63 5.71
CA THR A 51 16.60 25.43 4.97
C THR A 51 15.08 25.43 4.70
N PRO A 52 14.60 24.74 3.67
CA PRO A 52 15.35 24.18 2.53
C PRO A 52 16.00 25.28 1.68
N GLN A 53 16.98 24.92 0.84
CA GLN A 53 17.75 25.88 0.03
C GLN A 53 16.86 26.77 -0.86
N THR A 54 15.71 26.25 -1.31
CA THR A 54 14.72 26.97 -2.11
C THR A 54 14.08 28.15 -1.37
N LEU A 55 14.08 28.12 -0.04
CA LEU A 55 13.49 29.16 0.81
C LEU A 55 14.57 29.97 1.55
N ASN A 56 15.85 29.69 1.33
CA ASN A 56 16.94 30.34 2.05
C ASN A 56 16.92 31.86 1.84
N GLY A 57 17.03 32.62 2.93
CA GLY A 57 17.00 34.08 2.96
C GLY A 57 15.60 34.69 3.00
N LEU A 58 14.52 33.91 2.89
CA LEU A 58 13.17 34.43 3.02
C LEU A 58 12.84 34.77 4.48
N PRO A 59 12.20 35.92 4.75
CA PRO A 59 11.78 36.27 6.09
C PRO A 59 10.65 35.36 6.57
N LEU A 60 10.69 34.96 7.85
CA LEU A 60 9.68 34.06 8.43
C LEU A 60 8.26 34.65 8.40
N THR A 61 8.12 35.98 8.32
CA THR A 61 6.82 36.66 8.29
C THR A 61 6.07 36.46 6.97
N ASP A 62 6.80 36.37 5.87
CA ASP A 62 6.23 36.35 4.51
C ASP A 62 6.07 34.91 3.99
N LEU A 63 6.51 33.95 4.79
CA LEU A 63 6.49 32.53 4.46
C LEU A 63 5.06 31.99 4.46
N THR A 64 4.57 31.51 3.32
CA THR A 64 3.23 30.90 3.21
C THR A 64 3.40 29.46 2.73
N LEU A 65 3.32 28.49 3.65
CA LEU A 65 3.51 27.07 3.36
C LEU A 65 2.16 26.36 3.29
N ASN A 66 1.92 25.62 2.20
CA ASN A 66 0.79 24.72 2.09
C ASN A 66 1.25 23.27 2.25
N CYS A 67 1.32 22.82 3.51
CA CYS A 67 1.84 21.50 3.87
C CYS A 67 0.80 20.37 3.87
N SER A 68 -0.46 20.69 3.56
CA SER A 68 -1.54 19.70 3.55
C SER A 68 -1.27 18.59 2.52
N MET A 69 -0.84 18.98 1.32
CA MET A 69 -0.62 18.02 0.22
C MET A 69 0.60 17.13 0.45
N THR A 70 1.68 17.63 1.06
CA THR A 70 2.89 16.83 1.30
C THR A 70 2.69 15.79 2.38
N LEU A 71 1.92 16.10 3.43
CA LEU A 71 1.54 15.13 4.47
C LEU A 71 0.59 14.06 3.94
N LEU A 72 -0.36 14.43 3.07
CA LEU A 72 -1.26 13.47 2.44
C LEU A 72 -0.51 12.51 1.50
N ILE A 73 0.37 13.03 0.63
CA ILE A 73 1.13 12.19 -0.31
C ILE A 73 2.06 11.23 0.42
N SER A 74 2.80 11.71 1.44
CA SER A 74 3.70 10.86 2.22
C SER A 74 2.93 9.78 3.00
N GLY A 75 1.78 10.13 3.59
CA GLY A 75 0.91 9.17 4.27
C GLY A 75 0.36 8.09 3.34
N VAL A 76 -0.10 8.47 2.14
CA VAL A 76 -0.61 7.53 1.13
C VAL A 76 0.49 6.61 0.62
N LEU A 77 1.69 7.14 0.32
CA LEU A 77 2.82 6.32 -0.14
C LEU A 77 3.20 5.27 0.91
N LEU A 78 3.35 5.67 2.17
CA LEU A 78 3.68 4.76 3.27
C LEU A 78 2.56 3.74 3.51
N GLY A 79 1.31 4.18 3.45
CA GLY A 79 0.12 3.34 3.62
C GLY A 79 -0.08 2.29 2.53
N ILE A 80 0.51 2.48 1.34
CA ILE A 80 0.43 1.50 0.24
C ILE A 80 1.70 0.65 0.17
N LEU A 81 2.89 1.27 0.24
CA LEU A 81 4.16 0.58 0.06
C LEU A 81 4.46 -0.38 1.21
N CYS A 82 4.20 0.01 2.46
CA CYS A 82 4.51 -0.86 3.59
C CYS A 82 3.60 -2.12 3.62
N PRO A 83 2.26 -2.02 3.50
CA PRO A 83 1.41 -3.21 3.49
C PRO A 83 1.61 -4.08 2.25
N SER A 84 1.90 -3.49 1.09
CA SER A 84 2.18 -4.28 -0.12
C SER A 84 3.47 -5.09 0.02
N LEU A 85 4.56 -4.50 0.52
CA LEU A 85 5.80 -5.23 0.84
C LEU A 85 5.56 -6.36 1.84
N ILE A 86 4.84 -6.08 2.93
CA ILE A 86 4.51 -7.09 3.95
C ILE A 86 3.65 -8.21 3.33
N GLY A 87 2.64 -7.85 2.53
CA GLY A 87 1.78 -8.80 1.83
C GLY A 87 2.56 -9.71 0.88
N ILE A 88 3.51 -9.15 0.13
CA ILE A 88 4.41 -9.92 -0.76
C ILE A 88 5.27 -10.89 0.06
N LEU A 89 5.88 -10.42 1.16
CA LEU A 89 6.70 -11.27 2.02
C LEU A 89 5.89 -12.42 2.64
N VAL A 90 4.70 -12.13 3.15
CA VAL A 90 3.78 -13.15 3.69
C VAL A 90 3.38 -14.14 2.60
N PHE A 91 3.02 -13.66 1.41
CA PHE A 91 2.67 -14.52 0.28
C PHE A 91 3.84 -15.44 -0.13
N CYS A 92 5.04 -14.88 -0.28
CA CYS A 92 6.26 -15.65 -0.58
C CYS A 92 6.57 -16.67 0.52
N TYR A 93 6.43 -16.29 1.78
CA TYR A 93 6.63 -17.20 2.92
C TYR A 93 5.66 -18.37 2.88
N LEU A 94 4.35 -18.09 2.73
CA LEU A 94 3.32 -19.12 2.63
C LEU A 94 3.63 -20.07 1.46
N THR A 95 3.88 -19.56 0.26
CA THR A 95 4.16 -20.39 -0.93
C THR A 95 5.48 -21.17 -0.90
N THR A 96 6.43 -20.80 -0.04
CA THR A 96 7.71 -21.52 0.11
C THR A 96 7.59 -22.72 1.04
N THR A 97 6.73 -22.64 2.07
CA THR A 97 6.48 -23.75 3.01
C THR A 97 5.75 -24.93 2.34
N PRO A 98 6.01 -26.18 2.76
CA PRO A 98 5.33 -27.35 2.19
C PRO A 98 3.80 -27.29 2.33
N THR A 99 3.30 -26.68 3.40
CA THR A 99 1.86 -26.42 3.65
C THR A 99 1.26 -25.39 2.69
N GLY A 100 1.95 -24.28 2.40
CA GLY A 100 1.43 -23.33 1.41
C GLY A 100 1.71 -23.72 -0.04
N LYS A 101 2.72 -24.56 -0.32
CA LYS A 101 2.82 -25.28 -1.60
C LYS A 101 1.64 -26.22 -1.81
N LEU A 102 1.15 -26.90 -0.77
CA LEU A 102 -0.07 -27.73 -0.84
C LEU A 102 -1.30 -26.86 -1.16
N PHE A 103 -1.45 -25.69 -0.54
CA PHE A 103 -2.54 -24.76 -0.81
C PHE A 103 -2.49 -24.19 -2.24
N CYS A 104 -1.33 -23.75 -2.71
CA CYS A 104 -1.14 -23.31 -4.09
C CYS A 104 -1.25 -24.45 -5.10
N ASN A 105 -0.83 -25.68 -4.78
CA ASN A 105 -1.05 -26.87 -5.61
C ASN A 105 -2.51 -27.31 -5.65
N ARG A 106 -3.36 -26.91 -4.70
CA ARG A 106 -4.82 -27.12 -4.83
C ARG A 106 -5.42 -26.18 -5.88
N CYS A 107 -4.95 -24.93 -5.95
CA CYS A 107 -5.32 -24.00 -7.04
C CYS A 107 -4.62 -24.35 -8.37
N LYS A 108 -3.42 -24.92 -8.30
CA LYS A 108 -2.64 -25.50 -9.40
C LYS A 108 -2.74 -27.03 -9.45
N ARG A 109 -3.92 -27.60 -9.22
CA ARG A 109 -4.26 -28.85 -9.91
C ARG A 109 -4.48 -28.49 -11.38
N LYS A 110 -3.41 -28.02 -12.02
CA LYS A 110 -3.23 -28.11 -13.45
C LYS A 110 -3.32 -29.59 -13.74
N HIS A 111 -4.22 -29.92 -14.66
CA HIS A 111 -4.21 -31.15 -15.44
C HIS A 111 -2.77 -31.67 -15.54
N ASP A 112 -2.53 -32.86 -15.00
CA ASP A 112 -1.33 -33.59 -15.34
C ASP A 112 -1.24 -33.62 -16.87
N HIS A 113 -0.07 -33.32 -17.44
CA HIS A 113 0.11 -33.20 -18.89
C HIS A 113 -0.04 -34.55 -19.62
N ASN A 114 -0.36 -35.63 -18.89
CA ASN A 114 -0.70 -36.96 -19.41
C ASN A 114 -2.18 -37.34 -19.24
N CYS A 115 -3.06 -36.46 -18.77
CA CYS A 115 -4.50 -36.74 -18.78
C CYS A 115 -5.05 -36.52 -20.20
N VAL A 116 -5.09 -37.60 -20.99
CA VAL A 116 -5.69 -37.64 -22.34
C VAL A 116 -7.21 -37.47 -22.29
N TYR A 117 -7.83 -37.78 -21.14
CA TYR A 117 -9.27 -37.78 -20.94
C TYR A 117 -9.67 -36.78 -19.86
N ASP A 118 -10.79 -36.11 -20.05
CA ASP A 118 -11.36 -35.13 -19.11
C ASP A 118 -12.19 -35.81 -18.01
N ALA A 119 -12.81 -36.95 -18.34
CA ALA A 119 -13.59 -37.74 -17.39
C ALA A 119 -13.52 -39.25 -17.70
N PHE A 120 -13.61 -40.07 -16.65
CA PHE A 120 -13.79 -41.51 -16.76
C PHE A 120 -15.24 -41.87 -16.39
N VAL A 121 -15.93 -42.58 -17.27
CA VAL A 121 -17.34 -42.96 -17.08
C VAL A 121 -17.44 -44.44 -16.75
N MET A 122 -17.93 -44.73 -15.54
CA MET A 122 -18.28 -46.09 -15.09
C MET A 122 -19.79 -46.30 -15.23
N PHE A 123 -20.18 -47.34 -15.95
CA PHE A 123 -21.58 -47.68 -16.19
C PHE A 123 -21.80 -49.19 -16.05
N SER A 124 -23.06 -49.60 -15.84
CA SER A 124 -23.43 -51.01 -15.81
C SER A 124 -23.80 -51.49 -17.23
N ASN A 125 -23.84 -52.81 -17.44
CA ASN A 125 -24.23 -53.38 -18.75
C ASN A 125 -25.65 -52.97 -19.16
N ALA A 126 -26.54 -52.68 -18.19
CA ALA A 126 -27.89 -52.20 -18.48
C ALA A 126 -27.90 -50.77 -19.06
N ASP A 127 -26.88 -49.97 -18.76
CA ASP A 127 -26.79 -48.57 -19.15
C ASP A 127 -25.91 -48.36 -20.40
N GLU A 128 -25.29 -49.42 -20.93
CA GLU A 128 -24.32 -49.34 -22.03
C GLU A 128 -24.91 -48.68 -23.28
N GLU A 129 -26.15 -49.05 -23.64
CA GLU A 129 -26.81 -48.52 -24.83
C GLU A 129 -27.10 -47.02 -24.68
N TRP A 130 -27.59 -46.60 -23.51
CA TRP A 130 -27.85 -45.20 -23.22
C TRP A 130 -26.56 -44.37 -23.19
N VAL A 131 -25.48 -44.90 -22.60
CA VAL A 131 -24.18 -44.22 -22.58
C VAL A 131 -23.67 -43.98 -24.00
N LYS A 132 -23.72 -44.99 -24.88
CA LYS A 132 -23.26 -44.86 -26.27
C LYS A 132 -24.14 -43.94 -27.12
N GLN A 133 -25.46 -43.96 -26.92
CA GLN A 133 -26.40 -43.26 -27.79
C GLN A 133 -26.74 -41.84 -27.33
N GLN A 134 -26.62 -41.55 -26.03
CA GLN A 134 -27.06 -40.28 -25.45
C GLN A 134 -25.92 -39.53 -24.78
N LEU A 135 -25.18 -40.17 -23.89
CA LEU A 135 -24.16 -39.50 -23.09
C LEU A 135 -22.94 -39.10 -23.92
N VAL A 136 -22.35 -40.06 -24.65
CA VAL A 136 -21.15 -39.84 -25.46
C VAL A 136 -21.38 -38.81 -26.56
N PRO A 137 -22.46 -38.90 -27.37
CA PRO A 137 -22.65 -37.93 -28.44
C PRO A 137 -22.87 -36.51 -27.92
N LYS A 138 -23.53 -36.36 -26.77
CA LYS A 138 -23.76 -35.04 -26.18
C LYS A 138 -22.45 -34.44 -25.66
N LEU A 139 -21.67 -35.21 -24.91
CA LEU A 139 -20.47 -34.68 -24.25
C LEU A 139 -19.27 -34.54 -25.19
N GLU A 140 -19.07 -35.47 -26.15
CA GLU A 140 -17.91 -35.41 -27.05
C GLU A 140 -18.16 -34.54 -28.29
N ASN A 141 -19.40 -34.46 -28.81
CA ASN A 141 -19.68 -33.67 -30.00
C ASN A 141 -20.18 -32.24 -29.72
N GLU A 142 -20.92 -32.03 -28.63
CA GLU A 142 -21.46 -30.69 -28.30
C GLU A 142 -20.57 -29.95 -27.30
N ASP A 143 -20.11 -30.64 -26.26
CA ASP A 143 -19.37 -30.03 -25.15
C ASP A 143 -17.84 -30.26 -25.23
N GLU A 144 -17.34 -30.89 -26.30
CA GLU A 144 -15.91 -31.14 -26.60
C GLU A 144 -15.12 -31.87 -25.49
N PHE A 145 -15.78 -32.65 -24.63
CA PHE A 145 -15.10 -33.49 -23.65
C PHE A 145 -14.49 -34.72 -24.31
N ILE A 146 -13.36 -35.21 -23.79
CA ILE A 146 -12.75 -36.49 -24.19
C ILE A 146 -13.00 -37.51 -23.06
N LEU A 147 -13.86 -38.50 -23.31
CA LEU A 147 -14.27 -39.46 -22.28
C LEU A 147 -13.45 -40.75 -22.35
N CYS A 148 -13.05 -41.26 -21.18
CA CYS A 148 -12.51 -42.61 -21.06
C CYS A 148 -13.64 -43.57 -20.64
N LEU A 149 -13.93 -44.56 -21.47
CA LEU A 149 -14.98 -45.54 -21.25
C LEU A 149 -14.37 -46.92 -21.03
N HIS A 150 -14.81 -47.61 -19.99
CA HIS A 150 -14.44 -49.01 -19.75
C HIS A 150 -15.66 -49.92 -19.97
N TYR A 151 -15.66 -50.62 -21.10
CA TYR A 151 -16.63 -51.67 -21.40
C TYR A 151 -16.22 -52.97 -20.70
N ARG A 152 -17.18 -53.69 -20.12
CA ARG A 152 -17.00 -54.98 -19.45
C ARG A 152 -17.68 -56.10 -20.20
#